data_AF-A0A176RYR9-F1
#
_entry.id   AF-A0A176RYR9-F1
#
_cell.length_a   1.000
_cell.length_b   1.000
_cell.length_c   1.000
_cell.angle_alpha   90.00
_cell.angle_beta   90.00
_cell.angle_gamma   90.00
#
_symmetry.space_group_name_H-M   'P 1'
#
loop_
_entity.id
_entity.type
_entity.pdbx_description
1 polymer ?
#
loop_
_entity_poly.entity_id
_entity_poly.type
_entity_poly.pdbx_seq_one_letter_code
_entity_poly.pdbx_strand_id
1 'polypeptide(L)'
;MNVKILLRLRHLDKPLIISLLLLSAMGLIILYSASNQHIDTMIRQVFYLFVGFGVMLTLAQLRTQAILVWIPWLYLLGILLLVVMLFIDTSVNGYYAIHTSSYK
;
A
#
# COMPACT_ATOMS: atom_id res chain seq x y z
N MET A 1 -11.72 -30.51 26.59
CA MET A 1 -11.79 -29.56 25.46
C MET A 1 -10.77 -28.45 25.71
N ASN A 2 -9.77 -28.35 24.82
CA ASN A 2 -8.43 -27.85 25.10
C ASN A 2 -8.33 -26.33 25.38
N VAL A 3 -7.66 -25.98 26.49
CA VAL A 3 -7.22 -24.62 26.88
C VAL A 3 -6.38 -23.92 25.78
N LYS A 4 -5.86 -24.70 24.82
CA LYS A 4 -5.09 -24.25 23.65
C LYS A 4 -5.86 -23.29 22.72
N ILE A 5 -7.20 -23.31 22.73
CA ILE A 5 -8.02 -22.35 21.95
C ILE A 5 -7.98 -20.95 22.59
N LEU A 6 -7.87 -20.87 23.93
CA LEU A 6 -7.86 -19.59 24.66
C LEU A 6 -6.55 -18.80 24.45
N LEU A 7 -5.43 -19.51 24.20
CA LEU A 7 -4.12 -18.88 23.93
C LEU A 7 -3.99 -18.31 22.51
N ARG A 8 -4.86 -18.71 21.57
CA ARG A 8 -4.78 -18.27 20.16
C ARG A 8 -5.44 -16.90 19.91
N LEU A 9 -6.22 -16.38 20.86
CA LEU A 9 -6.96 -15.11 20.72
C LEU A 9 -6.34 -13.94 21.52
N ARG A 10 -5.28 -14.18 22.31
CA ARG A 10 -4.73 -13.16 23.23
C ARG A 10 -3.57 -12.35 22.64
N HIS A 11 -3.11 -12.66 21.44
CA HIS A 11 -2.09 -11.89 20.75
C HIS A 11 -2.68 -11.36 19.45
N LEU A 12 -3.51 -10.32 19.57
CA LEU A 12 -3.44 -9.25 18.59
C LEU A 12 -1.94 -8.95 18.43
N ASP A 13 -1.38 -9.03 17.24
CA ASP A 13 0.07 -8.97 17.00
C ASP A 13 0.61 -7.56 17.30
N LYS A 14 0.56 -7.14 18.56
CA LYS A 14 1.19 -5.94 19.11
C LYS A 14 2.64 -5.78 18.61
N PRO A 15 3.49 -6.82 18.58
CA PRO A 15 4.83 -6.67 18.00
C PRO A 15 4.81 -6.30 16.50
N LEU A 16 3.84 -6.80 15.73
CA LEU A 16 3.73 -6.53 14.30
C LEU A 16 3.29 -5.09 14.04
N ILE A 17 2.31 -4.59 14.80
CA ILE A 17 1.88 -3.18 14.70
C ILE A 17 3.02 -2.23 15.10
N ILE A 18 3.76 -2.55 16.17
CA ILE A 18 4.91 -1.75 16.62
C ILE A 18 6.02 -1.74 15.56
N SER A 19 6.37 -2.90 15.00
CA SER A 19 7.38 -3.01 13.95
C SER A 19 6.97 -2.23 12.69
N LEU A 20 5.69 -2.31 12.31
CA LEU A 20 5.14 -1.59 11.16
C LEU A 20 5.16 -0.07 11.37
N LEU A 21 4.84 0.40 12.58
CA LEU A 21 4.93 1.82 12.94
C LEU A 21 6.38 2.32 12.88
N LEU A 22 7.32 1.51 13.37
CA LEU A 22 8.74 1.83 13.35
C LEU A 22 9.26 1.94 11.90
N LEU A 23 8.91 0.97 11.07
CA LEU A 23 9.27 0.96 9.65
C LEU A 23 8.68 2.17 8.92
N SER A 24 7.43 2.50 9.19
CA SER A 24 6.76 3.69 8.67
C SER A 24 7.49 4.99 9.04
N ALA A 25 7.83 5.16 10.32
CA ALA A 25 8.55 6.34 10.80
C ALA A 25 9.91 6.48 10.13
N MET A 26 10.63 5.37 9.95
CA MET A 26 11.90 5.35 9.23
C MET A 26 11.73 5.70 7.75
N GLY A 27 10.68 5.21 7.09
CA GLY A 27 10.33 5.58 5.72
C GLY A 27 10.01 7.07 5.57
N LEU A 28 9.32 7.67 6.53
CA LEU A 28 9.06 9.12 6.56
C LEU A 28 10.34 9.94 6.70
N ILE A 29 11.29 9.50 7.54
CA ILE A 29 12.61 10.15 7.68
C ILE A 29 13.39 10.09 6.37
N ILE A 30 13.43 8.91 5.73
CA ILE A 30 14.11 8.73 4.45
C ILE A 30 13.45 9.59 3.36
N LEU A 31 12.12 9.61 3.29
CA LEU A 31 11.39 10.41 2.32
C LEU A 31 11.62 11.90 2.52
N TYR A 32 11.65 12.38 3.77
CA TYR A 32 11.95 13.77 4.08
C TYR A 32 13.35 14.16 3.59
N SER A 33 14.33 13.26 3.78
CA SER A 33 15.70 13.45 3.30
C SER A 33 15.80 13.44 1.77
N ALA A 34 15.05 12.56 1.09
CA ALA A 34 15.08 12.42 -0.36
C ALA A 34 14.25 13.51 -1.07
N SER A 35 13.22 14.04 -0.42
CA SER A 35 12.29 15.01 -0.98
C SER A 35 12.76 16.47 -0.82
N ASN A 36 14.06 16.72 -0.60
CA ASN A 36 14.65 18.06 -0.50
C ASN A 36 13.89 19.00 0.48
N GLN A 37 13.37 18.45 1.58
CA GLN A 37 12.57 19.15 2.60
C GLN A 37 11.19 19.67 2.14
N HIS A 38 10.62 19.14 1.03
CA HIS A 38 9.24 19.46 0.64
C HIS A 38 8.23 18.83 1.60
N ILE A 39 7.61 19.69 2.41
CA ILE A 39 6.59 19.31 3.39
C ILE A 39 5.35 18.72 2.71
N ASP A 40 5.01 19.16 1.49
CA ASP A 40 3.87 18.64 0.72
C ASP A 40 3.97 17.14 0.43
N THR A 41 5.18 16.65 0.11
CA THR A 41 5.43 15.22 -0.13
C THR A 41 5.27 14.40 1.14
N MET A 42 5.74 14.95 2.27
CA MET A 42 5.58 14.32 3.58
C MET A 42 4.10 14.24 3.99
N ILE A 43 3.34 15.31 3.84
CA ILE A 43 1.89 15.34 4.16
C ILE A 43 1.13 14.29 3.36
N ARG A 44 1.42 14.17 2.06
CA ARG A 44 0.84 13.12 1.21
C ARG A 44 1.20 11.73 1.73
N GLN A 45 2.46 11.50 2.08
CA GLN A 45 2.89 10.21 2.63
C GLN A 45 2.19 9.86 3.92
N VAL A 46 2.05 10.81 4.85
CA VAL A 46 1.33 10.64 6.11
C VAL A 46 -0.14 10.30 5.85
N PHE A 47 -0.78 10.96 4.87
CA PHE A 47 -2.16 10.65 4.50
C PHE A 47 -2.30 9.22 3.96
N TYR A 48 -1.43 8.79 3.04
CA TYR A 48 -1.42 7.41 2.56
C TYR A 48 -1.20 6.41 3.68
N LEU A 49 -0.32 6.75 4.62
CA LEU A 49 -0.05 5.92 5.79
C LEU A 49 -1.31 5.80 6.66
N PHE A 50 -1.96 6.92 6.97
CA PHE A 50 -3.16 6.96 7.78
C PHE A 50 -4.30 6.13 7.17
N VAL A 51 -4.54 6.30 5.87
CA VAL A 51 -5.53 5.52 5.13
C VAL A 51 -5.16 4.03 5.14
N GLY A 52 -3.89 3.69 4.88
CA GLY A 52 -3.40 2.31 4.88
C GLY A 52 -3.58 1.63 6.24
N PHE A 53 -3.22 2.30 7.34
CA PHE A 53 -3.45 1.81 8.70
C PHE A 53 -4.94 1.68 9.02
N GLY A 54 -5.78 2.63 8.60
CA GLY A 54 -7.23 2.54 8.78
C GLY A 54 -7.83 1.33 8.06
N VAL A 55 -7.44 1.09 6.80
CA VAL A 55 -7.87 -0.09 6.04
C VAL A 55 -7.35 -1.37 6.68
N MET A 56 -6.08 -1.42 7.08
CA MET A 56 -5.51 -2.58 7.77
C MET A 56 -6.28 -2.90 9.06
N LEU A 57 -6.57 -1.90 9.89
CA LEU A 57 -7.27 -2.10 11.17
C LEU A 57 -8.72 -2.53 10.97
N THR A 58 -9.43 -1.92 10.01
CA THR A 58 -10.80 -2.32 9.67
C THR A 58 -10.85 -3.75 9.13
N LEU A 59 -9.93 -4.11 8.22
CA LEU A 59 -9.82 -5.49 7.71
C LEU A 59 -9.41 -6.49 8.80
N ALA A 60 -8.52 -6.11 9.71
CA ALA A 60 -8.11 -6.96 10.84
C ALA A 60 -9.26 -7.22 11.82
N GLN A 61 -10.22 -6.30 11.92
CA GLN A 61 -11.43 -6.49 12.72
C GLN A 61 -12.47 -7.39 12.03
N LEU A 62 -12.43 -7.51 10.69
CA LEU A 62 -13.33 -8.39 9.95
C LEU A 62 -12.95 -9.87 10.18
N ARG A 63 -13.93 -10.65 10.62
CA ARG A 63 -13.77 -12.09 10.83
C ARG A 63 -13.33 -12.75 9.52
N THR A 64 -12.28 -13.58 9.55
CA THR A 64 -11.65 -14.22 8.38
C THR A 64 -12.63 -14.88 7.42
N GLN A 65 -13.74 -15.41 7.94
CA GLN A 65 -14.81 -16.04 7.16
C GLN A 65 -15.51 -15.08 6.19
N ALA A 66 -15.65 -13.80 6.55
CA ALA A 66 -16.22 -12.79 5.67
C ALA A 66 -15.29 -12.52 4.50
N ILE A 67 -13.98 -12.43 4.74
CA ILE A 67 -12.96 -12.14 3.71
C ILE A 67 -12.92 -13.25 2.65
N LEU A 68 -13.04 -14.52 3.07
CA LEU A 68 -12.99 -15.68 2.18
C LEU A 68 -14.05 -15.64 1.06
N VAL A 69 -15.22 -15.06 1.31
CA VAL A 69 -16.31 -14.94 0.32
C VAL A 69 -15.99 -13.88 -0.75
N TRP A 70 -15.20 -12.87 -0.41
CA TRP A 70 -14.80 -11.79 -1.32
C TRP A 70 -13.58 -12.14 -2.18
N ILE A 71 -12.78 -13.13 -1.78
CA ILE A 71 -11.59 -13.59 -2.52
C ILE A 71 -11.86 -13.83 -4.02
N PRO A 72 -12.88 -14.61 -4.43
CA PRO A 72 -13.11 -14.86 -5.86
C PRO A 72 -13.45 -13.58 -6.63
N TRP A 73 -14.19 -12.63 -6.03
CA TRP A 73 -14.51 -11.36 -6.66
C TRP A 73 -13.28 -10.46 -6.81
N LEU A 74 -12.45 -10.35 -5.77
CA LEU A 74 -11.21 -9.58 -5.81
C LEU A 74 -10.22 -10.16 -6.82
N TYR A 75 -10.13 -11.48 -6.91
CA TYR A 75 -9.30 -12.18 -7.89
C TYR A 75 -9.75 -11.90 -9.33
N LEU A 76 -11.05 -12.00 -9.60
CA LEU A 76 -11.61 -11.71 -10.92
C LEU A 76 -11.37 -10.25 -11.32
N LEU A 77 -11.57 -9.32 -10.37
CA LEU A 77 -11.29 -7.91 -10.58
C LEU A 77 -9.81 -7.67 -10.91
N GLY A 78 -8.88 -8.33 -10.21
CA GLY A 78 -7.45 -8.26 -10.50
C GLY A 78 -7.09 -8.77 -11.90
N ILE A 79 -7.65 -9.91 -12.32
CA ILE A 79 -7.47 -10.43 -13.68
C ILE A 79 -8.00 -9.45 -14.71
N LEU A 80 -9.21 -8.93 -14.49
CA LEU A 80 -9.83 -7.97 -15.40
C LEU A 80 -8.95 -6.72 -15.54
N LEU A 81 -8.42 -6.21 -14.43
CA LEU A 81 -7.52 -5.05 -14.45
C LEU A 81 -6.23 -5.33 -15.23
N LEU A 82 -5.65 -6.52 -15.10
CA LEU A 82 -4.47 -6.94 -15.88
C LEU A 82 -4.77 -7.03 -17.37
N VAL A 83 -5.93 -7.59 -17.73
CA VAL A 83 -6.38 -7.67 -19.13
C VAL A 83 -6.60 -6.27 -19.69
N VAL A 84 -7.28 -5.38 -18.95
CA VAL A 84 -7.48 -3.99 -19.36
C VAL A 84 -6.16 -3.25 -19.53
N MET A 85 -5.19 -3.44 -18.62
CA MET A 85 -3.87 -2.83 -18.70
C MET A 85 -3.10 -3.28 -19.95
N LEU A 86 -3.28 -4.51 -20.43
CA LEU A 86 -2.65 -5.00 -21.66
C LEU A 86 -3.10 -4.21 -22.90
N PHE A 87 -4.32 -3.67 -22.87
CA PHE A 87 -4.86 -2.85 -23.96
C PHE A 87 -4.59 -1.35 -23.77
N ILE A 88 -4.14 -0.93 -22.58
CA ILE A 88 -3.76 0.44 -22.29
C ILE A 88 -2.25 0.59 -22.55
N ASP A 89 -1.91 0.92 -23.80
CA ASP A 89 -0.57 1.38 -24.14
C ASP A 89 -0.32 2.74 -23.49
N THR A 90 0.50 2.74 -22.44
CA THR A 90 0.98 3.99 -21.83
C THR A 90 2.25 4.43 -22.57
N SER A 91 2.10 5.25 -23.62
CA SER A 91 3.22 5.98 -24.22
C SER A 91 3.68 7.11 -23.29
N VAL A 92 4.21 6.74 -22.12
CA VAL A 92 4.84 7.69 -21.18
C VAL A 92 6.31 7.78 -21.55
N ASN A 93 6.60 8.53 -22.60
CA ASN A 93 7.96 8.93 -22.86
C ASN A 93 7.99 10.36 -23.45
N GLY A 94 7.61 11.35 -22.64
CA GLY A 94 7.89 12.76 -22.94
C GLY A 94 9.40 13.12 -22.99
N TYR A 95 10.31 12.15 -23.02
CA TYR A 95 11.76 12.33 -23.07
C TYR A 95 12.34 12.43 -24.50
N TYR A 96 11.53 12.35 -25.55
CA TYR A 96 11.96 12.65 -26.93
C TYR A 96 11.68 14.10 -27.38
N ALA A 97 11.09 14.95 -26.52
CA ALA A 97 10.85 16.37 -26.86
C ALA A 97 12.03 17.30 -26.58
N ILE A 98 13.12 16.83 -25.95
CA ILE A 98 14.26 17.68 -25.55
C ILE A 98 15.54 17.49 -26.37
N HIS A 99 15.53 16.75 -27.49
CA HIS A 99 16.75 16.51 -28.26
C HIS A 99 16.68 16.63 -29.79
N THR A 100 15.65 17.25 -30.40
CA THR A 100 15.61 17.41 -31.88
C THR A 100 15.27 18.80 -32.42
N SER A 101 15.32 19.85 -31.58
CA SER A 101 15.16 21.24 -32.02
C SER A 101 16.38 22.10 -31.71
N SER A 102 17.58 21.67 -32.11
CA SER A 102 18.73 22.56 -32.29
C SER A 102 19.87 21.88 -33.06
N TYR A 103 19.66 21.62 -34.34
CA TYR A 103 20.72 21.45 -35.35
C TYR A 103 20.17 21.97 -36.69
N LYS A 104 20.06 23.29 -36.77
CA LYS A 104 20.17 24.06 -38.02
C LYS A 104 21.19 25.15 -37.78
#